data_AF-A0A6V8PKX9-F1
#
_entry.id   AF-A0A6V8PKX9-F1
#
_cell.length_a   1.000
_cell.length_b   1.000
_cell.length_c   1.000
_cell.angle_alpha   90.00
_cell.angle_beta   90.00
_cell.angle_gamma   90.00
#
_symmetry.space_group_name_H-M   'P 1'
#
loop_
_entity.id
_entity.type
_entity.pdbx_description
1 polymer ?
#
loop_
_entity_poly.entity_id
_entity_poly.type
_entity_poly.pdbx_seq_one_letter_code
_entity_poly.pdbx_strand_id
1 'polypeptide(L)'
;LRLSRFIPLRKRIKAFGRWPAVKVHTVPERLRMAFAELGPSFIKLAQLLSSRPDLITAAFADEFKKLQDEVPPFPSEDAKRIIEEETQLPIDKIFATFHDKQTAAASIAQVHQGTLLEGSAVIIKVQRPDIREKIETDISILTTIAQLMDKHIPESRFFNPTGIVDEFSRTVRKELDFSEEAKNCLRFRKNFENSPHIYIPKIYSEFTTEKILTMERIDGVRIDDVSAIEAMGLDRHELAKNGVDAYFKMILEDGFFHADPHPGNIFAMPEGQIGFMDFGIVGRVTDEMKETMANTFLAL
;
A
#
# COMPACT_ATOMS: atom_id res chain seq x y z
N LEU A 1 3.56 -27.16 -40.87
CA LEU A 1 4.44 -27.36 -42.05
C LEU A 1 5.84 -27.80 -41.57
N ARG A 2 6.29 -29.02 -41.90
CA ARG A 2 7.60 -29.55 -41.46
C ARG A 2 8.75 -28.89 -42.24
N LEU A 3 9.11 -27.67 -41.83
CA LEU A 3 10.17 -26.85 -42.43
C LEU A 3 11.60 -27.41 -42.21
N SER A 4 11.75 -28.48 -41.42
CA SER A 4 13.03 -29.11 -41.09
C SER A 4 13.74 -29.81 -42.25
N ARG A 5 13.09 -29.96 -43.41
CA ARG A 5 13.69 -30.56 -44.61
C ARG A 5 14.57 -29.59 -45.42
N PHE A 6 14.50 -28.28 -45.17
CA PHE A 6 15.24 -27.27 -45.93
C PHE A 6 16.58 -26.85 -45.30
N ILE A 7 16.97 -27.44 -44.17
CA ILE A 7 18.21 -27.08 -43.47
C ILE A 7 19.29 -28.16 -43.73
N PRO A 8 20.42 -27.81 -44.38
CA PRO A 8 21.51 -28.74 -44.68
C PRO A 8 22.07 -29.43 -43.43
N LEU A 9 22.39 -30.72 -43.54
CA LEU A 9 22.86 -31.58 -42.44
C LEU A 9 24.06 -30.98 -41.67
N ARG A 10 24.96 -30.25 -42.36
CA ARG A 10 26.13 -29.58 -41.76
C ARG A 10 25.76 -28.43 -40.79
N LYS A 11 24.60 -27.78 -40.97
CA LYS A 11 24.08 -26.78 -40.01
C LYS A 11 23.38 -27.42 -38.81
N ARG A 12 22.93 -28.68 -38.91
CA ARG A 12 22.33 -29.43 -37.78
C ARG A 12 23.37 -29.87 -36.75
N ILE A 13 24.61 -30.14 -37.17
CA ILE A 13 25.69 -30.57 -36.28
C ILE A 13 26.24 -29.38 -35.44
N LYS A 14 26.28 -28.16 -35.99
CA LYS A 14 26.59 -26.94 -35.23
C LYS A 14 25.46 -26.50 -34.28
N ALA A 15 24.26 -27.08 -34.39
CA ALA A 15 23.11 -26.75 -33.55
C ALA A 15 22.99 -27.64 -32.29
N PHE A 16 24.01 -28.45 -31.98
CA PHE A 16 24.12 -29.19 -30.71
C PHE A 16 24.66 -28.33 -29.54
N GLY A 17 24.80 -27.02 -29.71
CA GLY A 17 24.78 -26.13 -28.56
C GLY A 17 23.37 -26.19 -27.97
N ARG A 18 23.27 -26.56 -26.68
CA ARG A 18 22.00 -26.51 -25.91
C ARG A 18 21.26 -25.24 -26.33
N TRP A 19 20.11 -25.40 -27.00
CA TRP A 19 19.20 -24.27 -27.15
C TRP A 19 18.97 -23.75 -25.73
N PRO A 20 19.13 -22.44 -25.47
CA PRO A 20 18.79 -21.91 -24.16
C PRO A 20 17.37 -22.37 -23.90
N ALA A 21 17.16 -23.11 -22.81
CA ALA A 21 15.84 -23.57 -22.43
C ALA A 21 14.98 -22.31 -22.36
N VAL A 22 14.06 -22.15 -23.31
CA VAL A 22 13.10 -21.05 -23.26
C VAL A 22 12.36 -21.26 -21.96
N LYS A 23 12.52 -20.33 -21.01
CA LYS A 23 11.83 -20.40 -19.72
C LYS A 23 10.34 -20.42 -20.03
N VAL A 24 9.71 -21.58 -19.91
CA VAL A 24 8.27 -21.72 -20.15
C VAL A 24 7.58 -21.23 -18.88
N HIS A 25 7.03 -20.03 -18.93
CA HIS A 25 6.27 -19.49 -17.83
C HIS A 25 4.95 -20.26 -17.65
N THR A 26 4.58 -20.57 -16.41
CA THR A 26 3.28 -21.14 -16.04
C THR A 26 2.15 -20.15 -16.32
N VAL A 27 0.89 -20.60 -16.30
CA VAL A 27 -0.28 -19.69 -16.46
C VAL A 27 -0.28 -18.61 -15.36
N PRO A 28 -0.10 -18.93 -14.06
CA PRO A 28 0.05 -17.93 -13.00
C PRO A 28 1.17 -16.91 -13.24
N GLU A 29 2.35 -17.37 -13.67
CA GLU A 29 3.49 -16.46 -13.94
C GLU A 29 3.18 -15.49 -15.08
N ARG A 30 2.54 -15.96 -16.15
CA ARG A 30 2.16 -15.10 -17.28
C ARG A 30 1.11 -14.09 -16.87
N LEU A 31 0.14 -14.48 -16.03
CA LEU A 31 -0.89 -13.56 -15.55
C LEU A 31 -0.29 -12.48 -14.64
N ARG A 32 0.61 -12.87 -13.73
CA ARG A 32 1.39 -11.93 -12.91
C ARG A 32 2.15 -10.92 -13.76
N MET A 33 2.84 -11.38 -14.82
CA MET A 33 3.57 -10.50 -15.74
C MET A 33 2.64 -9.54 -16.48
N ALA A 34 1.49 -10.03 -16.96
CA ALA A 34 0.49 -9.17 -17.59
C ALA A 34 -0.04 -8.09 -16.64
N PHE A 35 -0.30 -8.45 -15.37
CA PHE A 35 -0.77 -7.48 -14.36
C PHE A 35 0.30 -6.42 -14.05
N ALA A 36 1.58 -6.80 -14.01
CA ALA A 36 2.68 -5.85 -13.89
C ALA A 36 2.76 -4.88 -15.08
N GLU A 37 2.58 -5.38 -16.31
CA GLU A 37 2.60 -4.57 -17.53
C GLU A 37 1.39 -3.62 -17.65
N LEU A 38 0.22 -4.06 -17.18
CA LEU A 38 -1.01 -3.25 -17.19
C LEU A 38 -0.99 -2.12 -16.14
N GLY A 39 -0.09 -2.20 -15.15
CA GLY A 39 0.21 -1.10 -14.25
C GLY A 39 -0.57 -1.10 -12.93
N PRO A 40 -0.66 0.07 -12.25
CA PRO A 40 -1.01 0.16 -10.83
C PRO A 40 -2.35 -0.48 -10.44
N SER A 41 -3.39 -0.31 -11.24
CA SER A 41 -4.73 -0.85 -10.94
C SER A 41 -4.72 -2.38 -10.90
N PHE A 42 -4.02 -3.02 -11.86
CA PHE A 42 -3.93 -4.47 -11.92
C PHE A 42 -3.01 -5.05 -10.85
N ILE A 43 -1.93 -4.34 -10.49
CA ILE A 43 -1.09 -4.71 -9.35
C ILE A 43 -1.93 -4.74 -8.06
N LYS A 44 -2.73 -3.70 -7.81
CA LYS A 44 -3.64 -3.66 -6.65
C LYS A 44 -4.70 -4.75 -6.68
N LEU A 45 -5.27 -5.04 -7.85
CA LEU A 45 -6.22 -6.15 -7.99
C LEU A 45 -5.54 -7.48 -7.65
N ALA A 46 -4.31 -7.71 -8.12
CA ALA A 46 -3.54 -8.89 -7.74
C ALA A 46 -3.27 -8.95 -6.23
N GLN A 47 -2.94 -7.85 -5.58
CA GLN A 47 -2.74 -7.80 -4.13
C GLN A 47 -4.01 -8.23 -3.38
N LEU A 48 -5.18 -7.68 -3.76
CA LEU A 48 -6.48 -8.09 -3.21
C LEU A 48 -6.71 -9.59 -3.39
N LEU A 49 -6.52 -10.10 -4.61
CA LEU A 49 -6.72 -11.51 -4.92
C LEU A 49 -5.70 -12.43 -4.24
N SER A 50 -4.47 -11.97 -4.00
CA SER A 50 -3.41 -12.76 -3.38
C SER A 50 -3.72 -13.17 -1.94
N SER A 51 -4.55 -12.38 -1.26
CA SER A 51 -5.07 -12.67 0.08
C SER A 51 -6.25 -13.66 0.08
N ARG A 52 -6.79 -13.99 -1.10
CA ARG A 52 -7.99 -14.81 -1.31
C ARG A 52 -7.70 -16.04 -2.18
N PRO A 53 -6.87 -16.98 -1.70
CA PRO A 53 -6.57 -18.21 -2.43
C PRO A 53 -7.81 -19.08 -2.66
N ASP A 54 -8.89 -18.87 -1.91
CA ASP A 54 -10.21 -19.46 -2.13
C ASP A 54 -10.86 -19.00 -3.45
N LEU A 55 -10.52 -17.80 -3.94
CA LEU A 55 -11.06 -17.24 -5.18
C LEU A 55 -10.21 -17.56 -6.42
N ILE A 56 -8.87 -17.59 -6.29
CA ILE A 56 -7.94 -17.71 -7.44
C ILE A 56 -7.01 -18.93 -7.39
N THR A 57 -7.16 -19.81 -6.40
CA THR A 57 -6.24 -20.92 -6.06
C THR A 57 -4.88 -20.46 -5.51
N ALA A 58 -4.23 -21.33 -4.73
CA ALA A 58 -2.92 -21.04 -4.13
C ALA A 58 -1.83 -20.69 -5.15
N ALA A 59 -1.83 -21.35 -6.32
CA ALA A 59 -0.80 -21.13 -7.34
C ALA A 59 -0.82 -19.70 -7.91
N PHE A 60 -2.00 -19.11 -8.12
CA PHE A 60 -2.10 -17.71 -8.56
C PHE A 60 -1.85 -16.75 -7.40
N ALA A 61 -2.38 -17.06 -6.21
CA ALA A 61 -2.17 -16.21 -5.03
C ALA A 61 -0.67 -16.06 -4.72
N ASP A 62 0.09 -17.15 -4.77
CA ASP A 62 1.52 -17.15 -4.52
C ASP A 62 2.33 -16.42 -5.60
N GLU A 63 1.89 -16.43 -6.87
CA GLU A 63 2.51 -15.58 -7.89
C GLU A 63 2.17 -14.10 -7.69
N PHE A 64 0.91 -13.77 -7.36
CA PHE A 64 0.51 -12.38 -7.11
C PHE A 64 1.18 -11.77 -5.89
N LYS A 65 1.49 -12.54 -4.84
CA LYS A 65 2.33 -12.10 -3.72
C LYS A 65 3.71 -11.60 -4.14
N LYS A 66 4.20 -12.00 -5.32
CA LYS A 66 5.51 -11.56 -5.84
C LYS A 66 5.45 -10.20 -6.55
N LEU A 67 4.26 -9.64 -6.76
CA LEU A 67 4.13 -8.26 -7.24
C LEU A 67 4.46 -7.34 -6.07
N GLN A 68 5.74 -6.98 -5.97
CA GLN A 68 6.21 -5.94 -5.07
C GLN A 68 5.90 -4.56 -5.66
N ASP A 69 5.58 -3.60 -4.79
CA ASP A 69 5.19 -2.22 -5.11
C ASP A 69 6.34 -1.33 -5.62
N GLU A 70 7.40 -1.88 -6.22
CA GLU A 70 8.46 -1.06 -6.83
C GLU A 70 7.99 -0.50 -8.18
N VAL A 71 7.10 0.48 -8.12
CA VAL A 71 6.66 1.26 -9.26
C VAL A 71 7.64 2.41 -9.48
N PRO A 72 8.12 2.65 -10.72
CA PRO A 72 9.06 3.72 -10.98
C PRO A 72 8.50 5.07 -10.52
N PRO A 73 9.35 5.96 -9.97
CA PRO A 73 8.94 7.30 -9.57
C PRO A 73 8.52 8.12 -10.79
N PHE A 74 7.66 9.10 -10.57
CA PHE A 74 7.35 10.11 -11.56
C PHE A 74 8.23 11.36 -11.34
N PRO A 75 8.38 12.24 -12.35
CA PRO A 75 9.24 13.42 -12.25
C PRO A 75 8.85 14.31 -11.07
N SER A 76 9.84 14.81 -10.32
CA SER A 76 9.57 15.69 -9.18
C SER A 76 8.88 17.00 -9.57
N GLU A 77 9.05 17.46 -10.81
CA GLU A 77 8.37 18.66 -11.32
C GLU A 77 6.85 18.48 -11.39
N ASP A 78 6.38 17.26 -11.69
CA ASP A 78 4.95 16.96 -11.61
C ASP A 78 4.46 16.97 -10.15
N ALA A 79 5.28 16.51 -9.20
CA ALA A 79 4.92 16.51 -7.79
C ALA A 79 4.78 17.96 -7.28
N LYS A 80 5.75 18.81 -7.61
CA LYS A 80 5.71 20.25 -7.30
C LYS A 80 4.48 20.91 -7.91
N ARG A 81 4.24 20.68 -9.20
CA ARG A 81 3.06 21.22 -9.91
C ARG A 81 1.75 20.81 -9.23
N ILE A 82 1.58 19.53 -8.89
CA ILE A 82 0.38 19.06 -8.16
C ILE A 82 0.24 19.78 -6.82
N ILE A 83 1.34 19.96 -6.09
CA ILE A 83 1.33 20.71 -4.82
C ILE A 83 0.88 22.15 -5.02
N GLU A 84 1.42 22.86 -6.00
CA GLU A 84 1.05 24.25 -6.29
C GLU A 84 -0.40 24.37 -6.75
N GLU A 85 -0.87 23.44 -7.60
CA GLU A 85 -2.26 23.38 -8.07
C GLU A 85 -3.25 23.12 -6.91
N GLU A 86 -2.93 22.24 -5.97
CA GLU A 86 -3.85 21.89 -4.88
C GLU A 86 -3.83 22.91 -3.75
N THR A 87 -2.66 23.48 -3.44
CA THR A 87 -2.51 24.47 -2.35
C THR A 87 -2.73 25.90 -2.80
N GLN A 88 -2.75 26.16 -4.12
CA GLN A 88 -2.81 27.50 -4.72
C GLN A 88 -1.65 28.42 -4.27
N LEU A 89 -0.53 27.82 -3.87
CA LEU A 89 0.66 28.50 -3.39
C LEU A 89 1.89 27.94 -4.10
N PRO A 90 2.87 28.76 -4.49
CA PRO A 90 4.12 28.25 -5.06
C PRO A 90 4.93 27.52 -3.99
N ILE A 91 5.75 26.53 -4.40
CA ILE A 91 6.51 25.65 -3.49
C ILE A 91 7.36 26.42 -2.48
N ASP A 92 7.98 27.52 -2.91
CA ASP A 92 8.85 28.38 -2.09
C ASP A 92 8.09 29.18 -1.01
N LYS A 93 6.76 29.24 -1.08
CA LYS A 93 5.89 29.83 -0.05
C LYS A 93 5.38 28.81 0.97
N ILE A 94 5.67 27.53 0.75
CA ILE A 94 5.25 26.44 1.64
C ILE A 94 6.48 25.84 2.33
N PHE A 95 7.51 25.51 1.55
CA PHE A 95 8.68 24.77 1.99
C PHE A 95 9.93 25.64 1.96
N ALA A 96 10.68 25.64 3.07
CA ALA A 96 12.05 26.12 3.09
C ALA A 96 12.97 25.20 2.26
N THR A 97 12.70 23.90 2.29
CA THR A 97 13.39 22.90 1.46
C THR A 97 12.41 21.85 0.97
N PHE A 98 12.47 21.50 -0.31
CA PHE A 98 11.76 20.36 -0.89
C PHE A 98 12.78 19.45 -1.57
N HIS A 99 12.81 18.17 -1.22
CA HIS A 99 13.75 17.22 -1.80
C HIS A 99 13.20 16.62 -3.09
N ASP A 100 13.85 16.93 -4.21
CA ASP A 100 13.43 16.43 -5.53
C ASP A 100 13.52 14.91 -5.65
N LYS A 101 14.49 14.31 -4.95
CA LYS A 101 14.59 12.86 -4.84
C LYS A 101 13.55 12.36 -3.84
N GLN A 102 12.63 11.54 -4.31
CA GLN A 102 11.63 10.89 -3.47
C GLN A 102 12.26 9.92 -2.47
N THR A 103 11.63 9.83 -1.31
CA THR A 103 11.93 8.87 -0.24
C THR A 103 11.40 7.49 -0.60
N ALA A 104 10.18 7.44 -1.13
CA ALA A 104 9.51 6.21 -1.53
C ALA A 104 8.58 6.48 -2.72
N ALA A 105 8.31 5.43 -3.50
CA ALA A 105 7.30 5.44 -4.53
C ALA A 105 6.41 4.21 -4.34
N ALA A 106 5.10 4.42 -4.40
CA ALA A 106 4.09 3.39 -4.26
C ALA A 106 3.18 3.37 -5.50
N SER A 107 2.18 2.48 -5.49
CA SER A 107 1.28 2.28 -6.62
C SER A 107 0.49 3.54 -7.04
N ILE A 108 0.02 4.34 -6.07
CA ILE A 108 -0.85 5.50 -6.33
C ILE A 108 -0.20 6.85 -6.04
N ALA A 109 0.97 6.85 -5.38
CA ALA A 109 1.60 8.07 -4.90
C ALA A 109 3.12 7.95 -4.76
N GLN A 110 3.76 9.09 -4.58
CA GLN A 110 5.18 9.23 -4.30
C GLN A 110 5.37 10.06 -3.03
N VAL A 111 6.41 9.76 -2.28
CA VAL A 111 6.67 10.35 -0.97
C VAL A 111 7.93 11.19 -1.03
N HIS A 112 7.81 12.47 -0.72
CA HIS A 112 8.91 13.43 -0.67
C HIS A 112 9.22 13.86 0.75
N GLN A 113 10.45 14.29 0.98
CA GLN A 113 10.88 14.95 2.21
C GLN A 113 10.94 16.46 2.00
N GLY A 114 10.65 17.21 3.06
CA GLY A 114 10.84 18.65 3.04
C GLY A 114 10.91 19.24 4.44
N THR A 115 11.05 20.56 4.46
CA THR A 115 10.99 21.38 5.68
C THR A 115 10.06 22.54 5.37
N LEU A 116 9.04 22.75 6.20
CA LEU A 116 8.15 23.91 6.08
C LEU A 116 8.90 25.21 6.37
N LEU A 117 8.38 26.35 5.92
CA LEU A 117 8.98 27.66 6.20
C LEU A 117 9.13 27.98 7.70
N GLU A 118 8.24 27.42 8.52
CA GLU A 118 8.30 27.50 9.98
C GLU A 118 9.38 26.62 10.63
N GLY A 119 10.07 25.78 9.84
CA GLY A 119 11.18 24.93 10.28
C GLY A 119 10.81 23.48 10.55
N SER A 120 9.53 23.13 10.52
CA SER A 120 9.06 21.76 10.78
C SER A 120 9.48 20.79 9.66
N ALA A 121 10.10 19.66 10.02
CA ALA A 121 10.43 18.59 9.07
C ALA A 121 9.18 17.78 8.71
N VAL A 122 8.97 17.53 7.42
CA VAL A 122 7.74 16.92 6.91
C VAL A 122 7.99 15.85 5.84
N ILE A 123 7.02 14.94 5.76
CA ILE A 123 6.83 14.00 4.67
C ILE A 123 5.60 14.45 3.87
N ILE A 124 5.75 14.48 2.55
CA ILE A 124 4.70 14.87 1.61
C ILE A 124 4.38 13.67 0.72
N LYS A 125 3.22 13.03 0.91
CA LYS A 125 2.69 12.05 -0.05
C LYS A 125 1.95 12.82 -1.15
N VAL A 126 2.32 12.61 -2.40
CA VAL A 126 1.71 13.24 -3.58
C VAL A 126 1.17 12.15 -4.50
N GLN A 127 -0.10 12.24 -4.88
CA GLN A 127 -0.68 11.30 -5.84
C GLN A 127 0.03 11.35 -7.19
N ARG A 128 0.05 10.20 -7.87
CA ARG A 128 0.57 10.12 -9.23
C ARG A 128 -0.30 10.96 -10.18
N PRO A 129 0.31 11.63 -11.18
CA PRO A 129 -0.45 12.33 -12.22
C PRO A 129 -1.45 11.40 -12.92
N ASP A 130 -2.66 11.91 -13.12
CA ASP A 130 -3.78 11.26 -13.82
C ASP A 130 -4.19 9.89 -13.24
N ILE A 131 -3.82 9.59 -11.99
CA ILE A 131 -4.03 8.26 -11.40
C ILE A 131 -5.50 7.94 -11.21
N ARG A 132 -6.32 8.95 -10.89
CA ARG A 132 -7.76 8.82 -10.70
C ARG A 132 -8.43 8.45 -12.01
N GLU A 133 -8.15 9.17 -13.08
CA GLU A 133 -8.70 8.92 -14.42
C GLU A 133 -8.30 7.53 -14.95
N LYS A 134 -7.03 7.13 -14.73
CA LYS A 134 -6.54 5.79 -15.09
C LYS A 134 -7.29 4.70 -14.33
N ILE A 135 -7.40 4.83 -13.00
CA ILE A 135 -8.11 3.86 -12.16
C ILE A 135 -9.59 3.76 -12.54
N GLU A 136 -10.27 4.88 -12.79
CA GLU A 136 -11.67 4.86 -13.20
C GLU A 136 -11.86 4.18 -14.57
N THR A 137 -10.93 4.40 -15.50
CA THR A 137 -10.92 3.72 -16.80
C THR A 137 -10.71 2.21 -16.63
N ASP A 138 -9.76 1.81 -15.80
CA ASP A 138 -9.46 0.40 -15.52
C ASP A 138 -10.64 -0.29 -14.82
N ILE A 139 -11.28 0.38 -13.86
CA ILE A 139 -12.50 -0.11 -13.20
C ILE A 139 -13.63 -0.32 -14.22
N SER A 140 -13.80 0.59 -15.17
CA SER A 140 -14.81 0.46 -16.24
C SER A 140 -14.55 -0.78 -17.12
N ILE A 141 -13.29 -1.00 -17.50
CA ILE A 141 -12.86 -2.17 -18.27
C ILE A 141 -13.10 -3.45 -17.47
N LEU A 142 -12.65 -3.50 -16.21
CA LEU A 142 -12.82 -4.65 -15.33
C LEU A 142 -14.29 -4.98 -15.08
N THR A 143 -15.13 -3.97 -14.88
CA THR A 143 -16.59 -4.12 -14.72
C THR A 143 -17.19 -4.76 -15.96
N THR A 144 -16.79 -4.31 -17.14
CA THR A 144 -17.28 -4.86 -18.42
C THR A 144 -16.87 -6.33 -18.57
N ILE A 145 -15.61 -6.67 -18.25
CA ILE A 145 -15.10 -8.04 -18.31
C ILE A 145 -15.86 -8.93 -17.31
N ALA A 146 -16.04 -8.48 -16.07
CA ALA A 146 -16.75 -9.22 -15.04
C ALA A 146 -18.21 -9.53 -15.44
N GLN A 147 -18.93 -8.54 -15.98
CA GLN A 147 -20.28 -8.73 -16.49
C GLN A 147 -20.35 -9.73 -17.67
N LEU A 148 -19.36 -9.70 -18.56
CA LEU A 148 -19.26 -10.67 -19.65
C LEU A 148 -19.00 -12.08 -19.13
N MET A 149 -18.14 -12.24 -18.12
CA MET A 149 -17.90 -13.53 -17.46
C MET A 149 -19.19 -14.07 -16.84
N ASP A 150 -19.89 -13.28 -16.02
CA ASP A 150 -21.13 -13.69 -15.36
C ASP A 150 -22.25 -14.08 -16.34
N LYS A 151 -22.23 -13.48 -17.53
CA LYS A 151 -23.18 -13.76 -18.61
C LYS A 151 -22.82 -15.01 -19.42
N HIS A 152 -21.55 -15.24 -19.73
CA HIS A 152 -21.14 -16.27 -20.71
C HIS A 152 -20.43 -17.48 -20.10
N ILE A 153 -20.00 -17.41 -18.83
CA ILE A 153 -19.29 -18.47 -18.12
C ILE A 153 -20.09 -18.79 -16.85
N PRO A 154 -21.06 -19.71 -16.89
CA PRO A 154 -21.90 -20.03 -15.72
C PRO A 154 -21.10 -20.38 -14.46
N GLU A 155 -19.94 -21.02 -14.61
CA GLU A 155 -19.03 -21.39 -13.54
C GLU A 155 -18.39 -20.18 -12.85
N SER A 156 -18.28 -19.02 -13.52
CA SER A 156 -17.69 -17.82 -12.92
C SER A 156 -18.55 -17.25 -11.80
N ARG A 157 -19.87 -17.48 -11.83
CA ARG A 157 -20.81 -16.95 -10.81
C ARG A 157 -20.49 -17.44 -9.40
N PHE A 158 -19.86 -18.61 -9.27
CA PHE A 158 -19.40 -19.13 -7.99
C PHE A 158 -18.36 -18.20 -7.33
N PHE A 159 -17.56 -17.50 -8.13
CA PHE A 159 -16.51 -16.60 -7.68
C PHE A 159 -16.94 -15.14 -7.60
N ASN A 160 -18.17 -14.81 -8.05
CA ASN A 160 -18.71 -13.45 -8.10
C ASN A 160 -17.73 -12.38 -8.66
N PRO A 161 -17.28 -12.49 -9.94
CA PRO A 161 -16.39 -11.52 -10.59
C PRO A 161 -16.84 -10.07 -10.42
N THR A 162 -18.14 -9.78 -10.57
CA THR A 162 -18.69 -8.44 -10.39
C THR A 162 -18.48 -7.94 -8.96
N GLY A 163 -18.76 -8.78 -7.95
CA GLY A 163 -18.51 -8.44 -6.54
C GLY A 163 -17.03 -8.20 -6.23
N ILE A 164 -16.11 -8.95 -6.85
CA ILE A 164 -14.66 -8.73 -6.71
C ILE A 164 -14.29 -7.34 -7.25
N VAL A 165 -14.79 -6.97 -8.44
CA VAL A 165 -14.52 -5.65 -9.05
C VAL A 165 -15.14 -4.52 -8.22
N ASP A 166 -16.34 -4.72 -7.69
CA ASP A 166 -16.99 -3.73 -6.81
C ASP A 166 -16.19 -3.50 -5.52
N GLU A 167 -15.67 -4.57 -4.92
CA GLU A 167 -14.83 -4.47 -3.73
C GLU A 167 -13.49 -3.80 -4.03
N PHE A 168 -12.83 -4.20 -5.12
CA PHE A 168 -11.62 -3.54 -5.61
C PHE A 168 -11.85 -2.05 -5.84
N SER A 169 -12.92 -1.69 -6.55
CA SER A 169 -13.28 -0.30 -6.86
C SER A 169 -13.48 0.53 -5.59
N ARG A 170 -14.19 0.00 -4.59
CA ARG A 170 -14.38 0.67 -3.30
C ARG A 170 -13.07 0.88 -2.55
N THR A 171 -12.22 -0.14 -2.50
CA THR A 171 -10.95 -0.07 -1.76
C THR A 171 -10.00 0.92 -2.41
N VAL A 172 -9.79 0.84 -3.74
CA VAL A 172 -8.86 1.73 -4.44
C VAL A 172 -9.33 3.19 -4.40
N ARG A 173 -10.63 3.46 -4.55
CA ARG A 173 -11.16 4.83 -4.44
C ARG A 173 -10.94 5.45 -3.08
N LYS A 174 -11.03 4.67 -1.99
CA LYS A 174 -10.71 5.15 -0.64
C LYS A 174 -9.23 5.54 -0.51
N GLU A 175 -8.33 4.75 -1.09
CA GLU A 175 -6.90 5.06 -1.06
C GLU A 175 -6.53 6.29 -1.91
N LEU A 176 -7.37 6.68 -2.89
CA LEU A 176 -7.21 7.90 -3.68
C LEU A 176 -7.72 9.18 -2.98
N ASP A 177 -8.12 9.10 -1.72
CA ASP A 177 -8.52 10.25 -0.94
C ASP A 177 -7.66 10.37 0.33
N PHE A 178 -6.59 11.16 0.23
CA PHE A 178 -5.70 11.41 1.35
C PHE A 178 -6.32 12.23 2.48
N SER A 179 -7.48 12.86 2.26
CA SER A 179 -8.21 13.52 3.34
C SER A 179 -8.73 12.51 4.36
N GLU A 180 -9.07 11.28 3.93
CA GLU A 180 -9.51 10.21 4.82
C GLU A 180 -8.35 9.69 5.67
N GLU A 181 -7.16 9.50 5.08
CA GLU A 181 -5.95 9.13 5.81
C GLU A 181 -5.58 10.20 6.86
N ALA A 182 -5.64 11.48 6.49
CA ALA A 182 -5.44 12.60 7.43
C ALA A 182 -6.43 12.60 8.59
N LYS A 183 -7.74 12.43 8.31
CA LYS A 183 -8.79 12.34 9.35
C LYS A 183 -8.54 11.17 10.29
N ASN A 184 -8.14 10.02 9.76
CA ASN A 184 -7.80 8.85 10.56
C ASN A 184 -6.60 9.13 11.46
N CYS A 185 -5.52 9.70 10.92
CA CYS A 185 -4.34 10.10 11.69
C CYS A 185 -4.67 11.06 12.83
N LEU A 186 -5.46 12.12 12.55
CA LEU A 186 -5.90 13.07 13.56
C LEU A 186 -6.72 12.40 14.68
N ARG A 187 -7.57 11.43 14.33
CA ARG A 187 -8.32 10.64 15.31
C ARG A 187 -7.40 9.79 16.17
N PHE A 188 -6.44 9.08 15.58
CA PHE A 188 -5.45 8.32 16.34
C PHE A 188 -4.64 9.22 17.27
N ARG A 189 -4.19 10.37 16.78
CA ARG A 189 -3.44 11.33 17.59
C ARG A 189 -4.24 11.78 18.82
N LYS A 190 -5.54 12.03 18.65
CA LYS A 190 -6.44 12.35 19.78
C LYS A 190 -6.61 11.16 20.73
N ASN A 191 -6.84 9.96 20.21
CA ASN A 191 -7.02 8.76 21.02
C ASN A 191 -5.79 8.41 21.87
N PHE A 192 -4.59 8.80 21.42
CA PHE A 192 -3.31 8.55 22.08
C PHE A 192 -2.69 9.80 22.72
N GLU A 193 -3.42 10.92 22.84
CA GLU A 193 -2.87 12.21 23.29
C GLU A 193 -2.22 12.15 24.69
N ASN A 194 -2.69 11.23 25.55
CA ASN A 194 -2.19 11.03 26.91
C ASN A 194 -1.28 9.80 27.05
N SER A 195 -0.92 9.13 25.94
CA SER A 195 -0.06 7.95 25.99
C SER A 195 1.41 8.35 25.99
N PRO A 196 2.21 7.92 26.99
CA PRO A 196 3.65 8.13 26.94
C PRO A 196 4.34 7.17 25.95
N HIS A 197 3.67 6.09 25.54
CA HIS A 197 4.29 5.01 24.78
C HIS A 197 4.05 5.09 23.27
N ILE A 198 3.04 5.83 22.83
CA ILE A 198 2.62 5.86 21.42
C ILE A 198 2.80 7.26 20.84
N TYR A 199 3.39 7.30 19.66
CA TYR A 199 3.63 8.53 18.92
C TYR A 199 2.86 8.50 17.60
N ILE A 200 2.04 9.52 17.36
CA ILE A 200 1.29 9.70 16.12
C ILE A 200 1.72 11.04 15.50
N PRO A 201 2.21 11.09 14.25
CA PRO A 201 2.71 12.32 13.64
C PRO A 201 1.62 13.40 13.55
N LYS A 202 2.03 14.67 13.60
CA LYS A 202 1.13 15.80 13.31
C LYS A 202 0.77 15.83 11.82
N ILE A 203 -0.50 16.09 11.50
CA ILE A 203 -0.94 16.44 10.15
C ILE A 203 -0.90 17.96 9.97
N TYR A 204 -0.38 18.42 8.83
CA TYR A 204 -0.45 19.81 8.40
C TYR A 204 -1.63 19.97 7.46
N SER A 205 -2.80 20.23 8.04
CA SER A 205 -4.09 20.27 7.35
C SER A 205 -4.14 21.37 6.28
N GLU A 206 -3.42 22.47 6.48
CA GLU A 206 -3.29 23.58 5.53
C GLU A 206 -2.57 23.18 4.23
N PHE A 207 -1.79 22.09 4.26
CA PHE A 207 -1.05 21.56 3.11
C PHE A 207 -1.50 20.13 2.77
N THR A 208 -2.74 19.77 3.12
CA THR A 208 -3.33 18.46 2.89
C THR A 208 -4.64 18.60 2.13
N THR A 209 -4.80 17.83 1.06
CA THR A 209 -6.00 17.77 0.21
C THR A 209 -6.35 16.31 -0.09
N GLU A 210 -7.27 16.06 -1.03
CA GLU A 210 -7.51 14.69 -1.52
C GLU A 210 -6.26 14.10 -2.20
N LYS A 211 -5.43 14.93 -2.84
CA LYS A 211 -4.26 14.48 -3.64
C LYS A 211 -2.93 14.59 -2.92
N ILE A 212 -2.86 15.31 -1.81
CA ILE A 212 -1.62 15.55 -1.07
C ILE A 212 -1.84 15.30 0.42
N LEU A 213 -0.92 14.57 1.05
CA LEU A 213 -0.86 14.43 2.49
C LEU A 213 0.46 14.99 3.00
N THR A 214 0.40 16.05 3.81
CA THR A 214 1.57 16.60 4.48
C THR A 214 1.52 16.27 5.96
N MET A 215 2.52 15.52 6.44
CA MET A 215 2.61 15.09 7.83
C MET A 215 4.02 15.30 8.38
N GLU A 216 4.12 15.33 9.71
CA GLU A 216 5.38 15.39 10.43
C GLU A 216 6.28 14.20 10.04
N ARG A 217 7.55 14.50 9.79
CA ARG A 217 8.54 13.45 9.61
C ARG A 217 8.93 12.91 10.98
N ILE A 218 8.74 11.61 11.19
CA ILE A 218 9.24 10.92 12.37
C ILE A 218 10.64 10.36 12.11
N ASP A 219 11.53 10.51 13.09
CA ASP A 219 12.91 10.03 13.03
C ASP A 219 13.04 8.77 13.92
N GLY A 220 12.47 7.65 13.45
CA GLY A 220 12.52 6.34 14.10
C GLY A 220 13.07 5.24 13.19
N VAL A 221 13.35 4.07 13.76
CA VAL A 221 13.78 2.87 13.01
C VAL A 221 12.61 1.94 12.82
N ARG A 222 12.54 1.22 11.69
CA ARG A 222 11.44 0.28 11.45
C ARG A 222 11.41 -0.81 12.51
N ILE A 223 10.22 -1.25 12.88
CA ILE A 223 10.04 -2.24 13.97
C ILE A 223 10.66 -3.61 13.66
N ASP A 224 10.86 -3.93 12.38
CA ASP A 224 11.49 -5.16 11.91
C ASP A 224 13.02 -5.07 11.76
N ASP A 225 13.62 -3.89 11.94
CA ASP A 225 15.08 -3.71 12.00
C ASP A 225 15.59 -3.90 13.43
N VAL A 226 15.69 -5.18 13.82
CA VAL A 226 16.16 -5.58 15.16
C VAL A 226 17.55 -5.04 15.48
N SER A 227 18.45 -4.99 14.49
CA SER A 227 19.83 -4.53 14.71
C SER A 227 19.87 -3.03 15.01
N ALA A 228 19.06 -2.23 14.31
CA ALA A 228 18.95 -0.81 14.57
C ALA A 228 18.32 -0.50 15.94
N ILE A 229 17.29 -1.26 16.33
CA ILE A 229 16.65 -1.15 17.66
C ILE A 229 17.64 -1.46 18.78
N GLU A 230 18.43 -2.54 18.63
CA GLU A 230 19.46 -2.91 19.59
C GLU A 230 20.58 -1.86 19.66
N ALA A 231 20.97 -1.27 18.52
CA ALA A 231 21.93 -0.18 18.48
C ALA A 231 21.43 1.11 19.17
N MET A 232 20.12 1.33 19.22
CA MET A 232 19.49 2.41 19.99
C MET A 232 19.39 2.09 21.49
N GLY A 233 19.70 0.86 21.92
CA GLY A 233 19.63 0.44 23.31
C GLY A 233 18.19 0.27 23.84
N LEU A 234 17.21 0.11 22.94
CA LEU A 234 15.80 -0.05 23.32
C LEU A 234 15.47 -1.49 23.75
N ASP A 235 14.61 -1.62 24.76
CA ASP A 235 14.09 -2.93 25.17
C ASP A 235 12.97 -3.39 24.21
N ARG A 236 13.29 -4.44 23.44
CA ARG A 236 12.37 -5.06 22.48
C ARG A 236 11.14 -5.68 23.13
N HIS A 237 11.28 -6.19 24.36
CA HIS A 237 10.15 -6.75 25.09
C HIS A 237 9.19 -5.65 25.54
N GLU A 238 9.72 -4.50 25.98
CA GLU A 238 8.89 -3.34 26.31
C GLU A 238 8.17 -2.78 25.08
N LEU A 239 8.88 -2.64 23.94
CA LEU A 239 8.26 -2.24 22.67
C LEU A 239 7.15 -3.21 22.23
N ALA A 240 7.38 -4.52 22.31
CA ALA A 240 6.37 -5.51 21.96
C ALA A 240 5.13 -5.40 22.87
N LYS A 241 5.34 -5.26 24.18
CA LYS A 241 4.26 -5.08 25.15
C LYS A 241 3.46 -3.81 24.86
N ASN A 242 4.13 -2.67 24.70
CA ASN A 242 3.49 -1.38 24.41
C ASN A 242 2.69 -1.43 23.09
N GLY A 243 3.19 -2.16 22.09
CA GLY A 243 2.50 -2.35 20.81
C GLY A 243 1.23 -3.17 20.98
N VAL A 244 1.30 -4.28 21.72
CA VAL A 244 0.12 -5.11 22.04
C VAL A 244 -0.91 -4.33 22.85
N ASP A 245 -0.48 -3.60 23.89
CA ASP A 245 -1.35 -2.77 24.72
C ASP A 245 -2.05 -1.68 23.88
N ALA A 246 -1.33 -1.06 22.94
CA ALA A 246 -1.91 -0.09 22.02
C ALA A 246 -2.99 -0.71 21.10
N TYR A 247 -2.75 -1.90 20.56
CA TYR A 247 -3.74 -2.61 19.74
C TYR A 247 -4.98 -3.01 20.55
N PHE A 248 -4.81 -3.47 21.78
CA PHE A 248 -5.95 -3.75 22.67
C PHE A 248 -6.76 -2.50 22.96
N LYS A 249 -6.11 -1.37 23.29
CA LYS A 249 -6.79 -0.09 23.46
C LYS A 249 -7.57 0.31 22.21
N MET A 250 -6.94 0.27 21.03
CA MET A 250 -7.58 0.63 19.77
C MET A 250 -8.86 -0.19 19.50
N ILE A 251 -8.82 -1.49 19.79
CA ILE A 251 -9.94 -2.41 19.51
C ILE A 251 -11.01 -2.33 20.61
N LEU A 252 -10.61 -2.50 21.88
CA LEU A 252 -11.52 -2.73 23.01
C LEU A 252 -11.98 -1.43 23.67
N GLU A 253 -11.21 -0.35 23.59
CA GLU A 253 -11.61 0.94 24.16
C GLU A 253 -12.13 1.86 23.06
N ASP A 254 -11.31 2.14 22.05
CA ASP A 254 -11.62 3.15 21.04
C ASP A 254 -12.62 2.67 19.97
N GLY A 255 -12.75 1.35 19.79
CA GLY A 255 -13.52 0.74 18.69
C GLY A 255 -13.02 1.18 17.29
N PHE A 256 -11.76 1.61 17.21
CA PHE A 256 -11.13 2.18 16.02
C PHE A 256 -9.66 1.80 16.01
N PHE A 257 -9.28 0.95 15.07
CA PHE A 257 -7.95 0.32 15.06
C PHE A 257 -7.27 0.40 13.70
N HIS A 258 -5.95 0.40 13.73
CA HIS A 258 -5.13 0.39 12.53
C HIS A 258 -5.14 -1.03 11.95
N ALA A 259 -5.79 -1.18 10.79
CA ALA A 259 -6.08 -2.49 10.19
C ALA A 259 -5.00 -2.97 9.20
N ASP A 260 -3.84 -2.30 9.18
CA ASP A 260 -2.66 -2.69 8.40
C ASP A 260 -1.35 -2.53 9.21
N PRO A 261 -1.12 -3.39 10.22
CA PRO A 261 0.09 -3.42 11.06
C PRO A 261 1.37 -3.85 10.31
N HIS A 262 1.50 -3.55 9.02
CA HIS A 262 2.69 -3.92 8.27
C HIS A 262 3.94 -3.30 8.94
N PRO A 263 5.05 -4.04 9.12
CA PRO A 263 6.23 -3.53 9.82
C PRO A 263 6.83 -2.24 9.24
N GLY A 264 6.57 -1.95 7.96
CA GLY A 264 6.95 -0.68 7.32
C GLY A 264 6.19 0.56 7.85
N ASN A 265 5.08 0.37 8.56
CA ASN A 265 4.24 1.43 9.12
C ASN A 265 4.45 1.64 10.63
N ILE A 266 5.33 0.84 11.25
CA ILE A 266 5.57 0.85 12.69
C ILE A 266 7.04 1.13 12.94
N PHE A 267 7.31 2.12 13.77
CA PHE A 267 8.66 2.62 14.04
C PHE A 267 8.96 2.60 15.53
N ALA A 268 10.14 2.15 15.91
CA ALA A 268 10.70 2.37 17.24
C ALA A 268 11.37 3.76 17.27
N MET A 269 10.87 4.61 18.16
CA MET A 269 11.34 5.99 18.33
C MET A 269 12.52 6.05 19.32
N PRO A 270 13.42 7.05 19.21
CA PRO A 270 14.57 7.22 20.12
C PRO A 270 14.23 7.19 21.61
N GLU A 271 13.06 7.72 21.98
CA GLU A 271 12.59 7.78 23.37
C GLU A 271 11.88 6.50 23.83
N GLY A 272 11.96 5.40 23.07
CA GLY A 272 11.30 4.12 23.38
C GLY A 272 9.80 4.09 23.08
N GLN A 273 9.27 5.10 22.39
CA GLN A 273 7.89 5.13 21.92
C GLN A 273 7.71 4.32 20.63
N ILE A 274 6.48 3.92 20.34
CA ILE A 274 6.09 3.32 19.05
C ILE A 274 5.42 4.38 18.19
N GLY A 275 6.06 4.71 17.08
CA GLY A 275 5.53 5.57 16.04
C GLY A 275 4.66 4.78 15.07
N PHE A 276 3.41 5.19 14.87
CA PHE A 276 2.57 4.66 13.79
C PHE A 276 2.54 5.63 12.60
N MET A 277 2.58 5.05 11.40
CA MET A 277 2.47 5.71 10.11
C MET A 277 1.41 5.02 9.27
N ASP A 278 1.02 5.63 8.15
CA ASP A 278 0.03 5.10 7.20
C ASP A 278 -1.34 4.74 7.82
N PHE A 279 -2.22 5.73 7.86
CA PHE A 279 -3.55 5.59 8.43
C PHE A 279 -4.62 5.36 7.34
N GLY A 280 -4.21 4.83 6.18
CA GLY A 280 -5.10 4.59 5.04
C GLY A 280 -6.08 3.44 5.28
N ILE A 281 -5.67 2.44 6.06
CA ILE A 281 -6.48 1.24 6.34
C ILE A 281 -6.82 1.16 7.84
N VAL A 282 -8.09 1.38 8.15
CA VAL A 282 -8.64 1.39 9.51
C VAL A 282 -9.86 0.48 9.63
N GLY A 283 -9.97 -0.17 10.78
CA GLY A 283 -11.13 -0.97 11.16
C GLY A 283 -11.97 -0.28 12.23
N ARG A 284 -13.25 -0.66 12.30
CA ARG A 284 -14.20 -0.17 13.30
C ARG A 284 -14.90 -1.34 13.98
N VAL A 285 -15.07 -1.25 15.28
CA VAL A 285 -15.75 -2.26 16.10
C VAL A 285 -16.90 -1.58 16.83
N THR A 286 -18.11 -2.11 16.69
CA THR A 286 -19.29 -1.62 17.41
C THR A 286 -19.20 -1.97 18.89
N ASP A 287 -19.93 -1.25 19.74
CA ASP A 287 -19.93 -1.53 21.18
C ASP A 287 -20.40 -2.96 21.50
N GLU A 288 -21.41 -3.46 20.78
CA GLU A 288 -21.87 -4.85 20.88
C GLU A 288 -20.77 -5.87 20.54
N MET A 289 -19.99 -5.60 19.49
CA MET A 289 -18.88 -6.47 19.10
C MET A 289 -17.75 -6.39 20.13
N LYS A 290 -17.46 -5.21 20.69
CA LYS A 290 -16.47 -5.05 21.78
C LYS A 290 -16.84 -5.86 23.01
N GLU A 291 -18.11 -5.81 23.44
CA GLU A 291 -18.61 -6.61 24.57
C GLU A 291 -18.49 -8.11 24.29
N THR A 292 -18.85 -8.54 23.08
CA THR A 292 -18.75 -9.94 22.65
C THR A 292 -17.30 -10.43 22.67
N MET A 293 -16.36 -9.62 22.14
CA MET A 293 -14.94 -9.94 22.14
C MET A 293 -14.39 -10.02 23.57
N ALA A 294 -14.71 -9.04 24.43
CA ALA A 294 -14.27 -9.02 25.82
C ALA A 294 -14.77 -10.26 26.60
N ASN A 295 -16.04 -10.62 26.45
CA ASN A 295 -16.60 -11.82 27.07
C ASN A 295 -15.94 -13.11 26.57
N THR A 296 -15.58 -13.17 25.29
CA THR A 296 -14.87 -14.33 24.72
C THR A 296 -13.47 -14.47 25.32
N PHE A 297 -12.72 -13.36 25.47
CA PHE A 297 -11.40 -13.39 26.10
C PHE A 297 -11.45 -13.76 27.58
N LEU A 298 -12.48 -13.33 28.31
CA LEU A 298 -12.68 -13.70 29.73
C LEU A 298 -13.05 -15.18 29.91
N ALA A 299 -13.61 -15.82 28.88
CA ALA A 299 -14.02 -17.22 28.91
C ALA A 299 -12.89 -18.21 28.56
N LEU A 300 -11.75 -17.72 28.05
CA LEU A 300 -10.54 -18.49 27.74
C LEU A 300 -9.61 -18.57 28.94
#